data_AF-A0A8S3X601-F1
#
_entry.id   AF-A0A8S3X601-F1
#
_cell.length_a   1.000
_cell.length_b   1.000
_cell.length_c   1.000
_cell.angle_alpha   90.00
_cell.angle_beta   90.00
_cell.angle_gamma   90.00
#
_symmetry.space_group_name_H-M   'P 1'
#
loop_
_entity.id
_entity.type
_entity.pdbx_description
1 polymer ?
#
loop_
_entity_poly.entity_id
_entity_poly.type
_entity_poly.pdbx_seq_one_letter_code
_entity_poly.pdbx_strand_id
1 'polypeptide(L)'
;MQHPQAGDGEPIEGPRCVHGPEAWLEGLRQKGWTLATILIILLAAHRCDTTASLLGQGDNQVIVLRIPSQRYVQERKLTPDEYTKQFLRVLEDICTASGIVIKVPESWRFRRLLEYGRRYYLDGVQVSGALKKASRLTSEANQTIHTTNAEHSSLVYSPVAPQLREMTKHHFLLI
;
A
#
# COMPACT_ATOMS: atom_id res chain seq x y z
N MET A 1 -29.39 19.70 -16.96
CA MET A 1 -29.81 20.04 -15.58
C MET A 1 -28.85 21.12 -15.11
N GLN A 2 -29.30 22.38 -14.98
CA GLN A 2 -28.44 23.43 -14.41
C GLN A 2 -28.29 23.15 -12.92
N HIS A 3 -27.05 23.08 -12.44
CA HIS A 3 -26.79 22.97 -11.01
C HIS A 3 -27.21 24.28 -10.34
N PRO A 4 -27.86 24.23 -9.16
CA PRO A 4 -28.32 25.45 -8.50
C PRO A 4 -27.12 26.32 -8.13
N GLN A 5 -27.15 27.57 -8.56
CA GLN A 5 -26.14 28.60 -8.31
C GLN A 5 -26.71 29.66 -7.39
N ALA A 6 -25.88 30.19 -6.49
CA ALA A 6 -26.20 31.35 -5.68
C ALA A 6 -26.22 32.62 -6.56
N GLY A 7 -26.76 33.72 -6.02
CA GLY A 7 -26.92 34.98 -6.75
C GLY A 7 -25.61 35.65 -7.19
N ASP A 8 -24.47 35.19 -6.68
CA ASP A 8 -23.11 35.59 -7.03
C ASP A 8 -22.47 34.70 -8.12
N GLY A 9 -23.17 33.65 -8.57
CA GLY A 9 -22.68 32.70 -9.57
C GLY A 9 -21.91 31.50 -9.00
N GLU A 10 -21.63 31.50 -7.69
CA GLU A 10 -21.00 30.37 -7.02
C GLU A 10 -21.99 29.20 -6.86
N PRO A 11 -21.52 27.94 -6.90
CA PRO A 11 -22.39 26.80 -6.65
C PRO A 11 -22.92 26.81 -5.21
N ILE A 12 -24.21 26.52 -5.04
CA ILE A 12 -24.81 26.42 -3.71
C ILE A 12 -24.22 25.21 -2.97
N GLU A 13 -23.81 25.44 -1.73
CA GLU A 13 -23.30 24.37 -0.87
C GLU A 13 -24.35 23.27 -0.66
N GLY A 14 -23.91 22.02 -0.70
CA GLY A 14 -24.76 20.87 -0.52
C GLY A 14 -24.01 19.57 -0.73
N PRO A 15 -24.72 18.43 -0.84
CA PRO A 15 -24.09 17.11 -0.91
C PRO A 15 -23.13 16.90 -2.09
N ARG A 16 -23.16 17.77 -3.10
CA ARG A 16 -22.34 17.70 -4.32
C ARG A 16 -21.33 18.84 -4.46
N CYS A 17 -21.36 19.82 -3.55
CA CYS A 17 -20.46 20.97 -3.59
C CYS A 17 -20.22 21.46 -2.16
N VAL A 18 -18.97 21.40 -1.71
CA VAL A 18 -18.53 21.86 -0.39
C VAL A 18 -17.45 22.90 -0.63
N HIS A 19 -17.57 24.05 0.03
CA HIS A 19 -16.62 25.15 -0.11
C HIS A 19 -15.49 24.99 0.93
N GLY A 20 -14.25 25.22 0.50
CA GLY A 20 -13.07 25.20 1.37
C GLY A 20 -12.85 23.90 2.16
N PRO A 21 -12.84 22.71 1.54
CA PRO A 21 -12.58 21.49 2.28
C PRO A 21 -11.17 21.52 2.91
N GLU A 22 -11.07 21.28 4.22
CA GLU A 22 -9.80 21.09 4.93
C GLU A 22 -9.17 19.71 4.68
N ALA A 23 -9.55 19.05 3.59
CA ALA A 23 -9.08 17.74 3.18
C ALA A 23 -8.46 17.81 1.79
N TRP A 24 -7.35 17.10 1.63
CA TRP A 24 -6.68 16.97 0.34
C TRP A 24 -7.34 15.86 -0.50
N LEU A 25 -7.49 16.12 -1.80
CA LEU A 25 -8.05 15.16 -2.75
C LEU A 25 -7.02 14.10 -3.17
N GLU A 26 -7.52 12.96 -3.64
CA GLU A 26 -6.69 11.86 -4.13
C GLU A 26 -5.72 12.33 -5.23
N GLY A 27 -4.46 11.90 -5.14
CA GLY A 27 -3.40 12.25 -6.09
C GLY A 27 -2.67 13.58 -5.81
N LEU A 28 -3.21 14.47 -4.97
CA LEU A 28 -2.51 15.71 -4.61
C LEU A 28 -1.39 15.43 -3.59
N ARG A 29 -0.19 15.96 -3.86
CA ARG A 29 0.99 15.88 -2.98
C ARG A 29 1.32 14.45 -2.51
N GLN A 30 0.95 13.43 -3.28
CA GLN A 30 1.10 12.02 -2.91
C GLN A 30 2.53 11.68 -2.45
N LYS A 31 3.56 12.17 -3.15
CA LYS A 31 4.96 11.99 -2.77
C LYS A 31 5.32 12.60 -1.41
N GLY A 32 4.78 13.78 -1.11
CA GLY A 32 5.02 14.48 0.16
C GLY A 32 4.40 13.71 1.33
N TRP A 33 3.15 13.24 1.15
CA TRP A 33 2.47 12.41 2.13
C TRP A 33 3.18 11.07 2.35
N THR A 34 3.57 10.38 1.26
CA THR A 34 4.36 9.14 1.37
C THR A 34 5.68 9.36 2.11
N LEU A 35 6.36 10.48 1.89
CA LEU A 35 7.59 10.79 2.63
C LEU A 35 7.32 11.02 4.12
N ALA A 36 6.27 11.78 4.46
CA ALA A 36 5.90 12.03 5.86
C ALA A 36 5.60 10.73 6.62
N THR A 37 4.82 9.83 6.03
CA THR A 37 4.52 8.52 6.62
C THR A 37 5.75 7.62 6.70
N ILE A 38 6.64 7.66 5.71
CA ILE A 38 7.92 6.92 5.77
C ILE A 38 8.74 7.38 6.98
N LEU A 39 8.83 8.70 7.22
CA LEU A 39 9.56 9.25 8.37
C LEU A 39 8.93 8.83 9.70
N ILE A 40 7.60 8.80 9.79
CA ILE A 40 6.89 8.30 10.98
C ILE A 40 7.23 6.83 11.25
N ILE A 41 7.24 5.99 10.21
CA ILE A 41 7.58 4.57 10.36
C ILE A 41 9.03 4.38 10.78
N LEU A 42 9.96 5.15 10.21
CA LEU A 42 11.37 5.12 10.59
C LEU A 42 11.57 5.59 12.04
N LEU A 43 10.81 6.59 12.49
CA LEU A 43 10.81 7.03 13.88
C LEU A 43 10.30 5.93 14.82
N ALA A 44 9.24 5.21 14.45
CA ALA A 44 8.75 4.06 15.20
C ALA A 44 9.81 2.94 15.29
N ALA A 45 10.52 2.68 14.19
CA ALA A 45 11.61 1.71 14.16
C ALA A 45 12.76 2.11 15.07
N HIS A 46 13.14 3.40 15.06
CA HIS A 46 14.15 3.94 15.96
C HIS A 46 13.75 3.80 17.44
N ARG A 47 12.50 4.11 17.79
CA ARG A 47 12.00 3.95 19.17
C ARG A 47 11.96 2.49 19.65
N CYS A 48 11.76 1.56 18.73
CA CYS A 48 11.74 0.12 19.02
C CYS A 48 13.14 -0.55 18.97
N ASP A 49 14.20 0.24 18.74
CA ASP A 49 15.56 -0.25 18.52
C ASP A 49 15.61 -1.36 17.44
N THR A 50 15.01 -1.06 16.29
CA THR A 50 14.85 -2.03 15.20
C THR A 50 15.07 -1.41 13.84
N THR A 51 15.21 -2.27 12.83
CA THR A 51 15.36 -1.84 11.44
C THR A 51 14.13 -2.26 10.64
N ALA A 52 13.52 -1.29 9.97
CA ALA A 52 12.43 -1.50 9.03
C ALA A 52 12.86 -1.09 7.62
N SER A 53 12.59 -1.93 6.63
CA SER A 53 12.67 -1.57 5.21
C SER A 53 11.27 -1.25 4.70
N LEU A 54 11.16 -0.27 3.80
CA LEU A 54 9.87 0.28 3.38
C LEU A 54 9.69 0.20 1.88
N LEU A 55 8.51 -0.21 1.45
CA LEU A 55 8.01 -0.06 0.09
C LEU A 55 6.68 0.68 0.20
N GLY A 56 6.48 1.74 -0.58
CA GLY A 56 5.26 2.53 -0.48
C GLY A 56 4.92 3.22 -1.78
N GLN A 57 3.63 3.19 -2.13
CA GLN A 57 3.09 3.92 -3.26
C GLN A 57 1.84 4.68 -2.80
N GLY A 58 2.02 5.90 -2.30
CA GLY A 58 0.91 6.69 -1.78
C GLY A 58 0.44 6.17 -0.42
N ASP A 59 -0.81 5.73 -0.40
CA ASP A 59 -1.55 5.21 0.75
C ASP A 59 -1.18 3.77 1.11
N ASN A 60 -0.83 2.94 0.11
CA ASN A 60 -0.48 1.54 0.31
C ASN A 60 0.99 1.40 0.71
N GLN A 61 1.26 1.01 1.96
CA GLN A 61 2.62 0.90 2.49
C GLN A 61 2.94 -0.49 3.03
N VAL A 62 4.17 -0.90 2.82
CA VAL A 62 4.71 -2.19 3.25
C VAL A 62 5.91 -1.93 4.13
N ILE A 63 5.83 -2.47 5.34
CA ILE A 63 6.88 -2.46 6.33
C ILE A 63 7.46 -3.87 6.43
N VAL A 64 8.73 -3.99 6.08
CA VAL A 64 9.51 -5.22 6.28
C VAL A 64 10.29 -5.06 7.58
N LEU A 65 9.76 -5.65 8.65
CA LEU A 65 10.35 -5.56 9.98
C LEU A 65 11.40 -6.65 10.16
N ARG A 66 12.62 -6.26 10.52
CA ARG A 66 13.66 -7.22 10.90
C ARG A 66 13.42 -7.71 12.32
N ILE A 67 13.03 -8.97 12.46
CA ILE A 67 12.94 -9.60 13.78
C ILE A 67 14.36 -9.86 14.29
N PRO A 68 14.69 -9.44 15.53
CA PRO A 68 15.99 -9.71 16.13
C PRO A 68 16.22 -11.23 16.33
N SER A 69 17.47 -11.61 16.61
CA SER A 69 17.83 -13.02 16.75
C SER A 69 16.99 -13.75 17.81
N GLN A 70 16.80 -15.05 17.64
CA GLN A 70 16.03 -15.89 18.56
C GLN A 70 16.49 -15.72 20.03
N ARG A 71 17.80 -15.56 20.23
CA ARG A 71 18.41 -15.34 21.54
C ARG A 71 17.93 -14.04 22.20
N TYR A 72 17.93 -12.94 21.48
CA TYR A 72 17.44 -11.64 21.97
C TYR A 72 15.94 -11.68 22.30
N VAL A 73 15.16 -12.37 21.46
CA VAL A 73 13.71 -12.54 21.65
C VAL A 73 13.42 -13.40 22.89
N GLN A 74 14.19 -14.48 23.08
CA GLN A 74 14.10 -15.36 24.26
C GLN A 74 14.54 -14.68 25.56
N GLU A 75 15.62 -13.89 25.53
CA GLU A 75 16.10 -13.12 26.69
C GLU A 75 15.03 -12.13 27.19
N ARG A 76 14.22 -11.58 26.28
CA ARG A 76 13.08 -10.70 26.61
C ARG A 76 11.76 -11.45 26.85
N LYS A 77 11.75 -12.79 26.77
CA LYS A 77 10.54 -13.64 26.88
C LYS A 77 9.42 -13.21 25.92
N LEU A 78 9.78 -12.70 24.75
CA LEU A 78 8.83 -12.30 23.70
C LEU A 78 8.75 -13.36 22.62
N THR A 79 7.66 -13.36 21.87
CA THR A 79 7.53 -14.04 20.59
C THR A 79 7.72 -13.05 19.43
N PRO A 80 8.07 -13.50 18.22
CA PRO A 80 8.13 -12.63 17.04
C PRO A 80 6.82 -11.87 16.75
N ASP A 81 5.67 -12.49 17.06
CA ASP A 81 4.36 -11.85 16.90
C ASP A 81 4.14 -10.74 17.94
N GLU A 82 4.50 -10.96 19.21
CA GLU A 82 4.43 -9.93 20.25
C GLU A 82 5.36 -8.76 19.95
N TYR A 83 6.56 -9.04 19.44
CA TYR A 83 7.49 -7.99 19.00
C TYR A 83 6.89 -7.13 17.88
N THR A 84 6.25 -7.77 16.90
CA THR A 84 5.56 -7.06 15.81
C THR A 84 4.38 -6.24 16.33
N LYS A 85 3.61 -6.77 17.29
CA LYS A 85 2.51 -6.04 17.95
C LYS A 85 3.01 -4.83 18.75
N GLN A 86 4.15 -4.94 19.42
CA GLN A 86 4.76 -3.80 20.12
C GLN A 86 5.16 -2.70 19.14
N PHE A 87 5.81 -3.06 18.04
CA PHE A 87 6.15 -2.11 16.98
C PHE A 87 4.91 -1.38 16.45
N LEU A 88 3.83 -2.13 16.19
CA LEU A 88 2.57 -1.57 15.72
C LEU A 88 1.93 -0.59 16.69
N ARG A 89 1.94 -0.88 18.00
CA ARG A 89 1.41 0.04 19.02
C ARG A 89 2.19 1.35 19.04
N VAL A 90 3.52 1.28 19.01
CA VAL A 90 4.37 2.48 18.96
C VAL A 90 4.10 3.28 17.69
N LEU A 91 3.90 2.61 16.56
CA LEU A 91 3.57 3.26 15.30
C LEU A 91 2.19 3.92 15.35
N GLU A 92 1.18 3.25 15.89
CA GLU A 92 -0.17 3.78 16.10
C GLU A 92 -0.13 5.03 16.99
N ASP A 93 0.59 5.00 18.11
CA ASP A 93 0.75 6.14 19.01
C ASP A 93 1.35 7.37 18.28
N ILE A 94 2.38 7.16 17.46
CA ILE A 94 3.01 8.25 16.69
C ILE A 94 2.05 8.77 15.61
N CYS A 95 1.35 7.88 14.91
CA CYS A 95 0.37 8.26 13.88
C CYS A 95 -0.77 9.06 14.50
N THR A 96 -1.35 8.60 15.61
CA THR A 96 -2.40 9.31 16.34
C THR A 96 -1.92 10.68 16.81
N ALA A 97 -0.70 10.78 17.35
CA ALA A 97 -0.10 12.06 17.71
C ALA A 97 0.11 13.01 16.50
N SER A 98 0.24 12.45 15.29
CA SER A 98 0.39 13.19 14.03
C SER A 98 -0.94 13.47 13.32
N GLY A 99 -2.08 13.10 13.92
CA GLY A 99 -3.41 13.24 13.30
C GLY A 99 -3.70 12.20 12.20
N ILE A 100 -2.89 11.14 12.08
CA ILE A 100 -3.07 10.06 11.11
C ILE A 100 -3.72 8.86 11.80
N VAL A 101 -4.82 8.36 11.25
CA VAL A 101 -5.51 7.18 11.76
C VAL A 101 -5.12 5.96 10.94
N ILE A 102 -4.50 4.97 11.60
CA ILE A 102 -4.25 3.66 10.99
C ILE A 102 -5.52 2.82 11.09
N LYS A 103 -5.95 2.24 9.97
CA LYS A 103 -7.08 1.31 9.95
C LYS A 103 -6.60 -0.11 10.18
N VAL A 104 -6.44 -0.49 11.44
CA VAL A 104 -5.98 -1.83 11.84
C VAL A 104 -6.74 -2.99 11.17
N PRO A 105 -8.09 -2.93 10.96
CA PRO A 105 -8.81 -4.01 10.27
C PRO A 105 -8.45 -4.15 8.77
N GLU A 106 -7.93 -3.08 8.15
CA GLU A 106 -7.47 -3.08 6.75
C GLU A 106 -5.99 -3.44 6.63
N SER A 107 -5.25 -3.52 7.75
CA SER A 107 -3.82 -3.85 7.80
C SER A 107 -3.58 -5.36 8.05
N TRP A 108 -2.57 -5.94 7.39
CA TRP A 108 -2.34 -7.39 7.39
C TRP A 108 -0.88 -7.70 7.74
N ARG A 109 -0.64 -8.84 8.41
CA ARG A 109 0.68 -9.23 8.90
C ARG A 109 1.01 -10.67 8.52
N PHE A 110 2.10 -10.87 7.80
CA PHE A 110 2.50 -12.20 7.35
C PHE A 110 4.02 -12.36 7.34
N ARG A 111 4.51 -13.59 7.55
CA ARG A 111 5.95 -13.91 7.49
C ARG A 111 6.41 -14.37 6.11
N ARG A 112 5.52 -14.99 5.35
CA ARG A 112 5.87 -15.66 4.08
C ARG A 112 5.26 -14.98 2.87
N LEU A 113 4.16 -14.27 3.07
CA LEU A 113 3.43 -13.57 2.02
C LEU A 113 3.73 -12.08 2.11
N LEU A 114 4.09 -11.50 0.98
CA LEU A 114 4.24 -10.07 0.78
C LEU A 114 3.34 -9.66 -0.40
N GLU A 115 2.54 -8.63 -0.22
CA GLU A 115 1.78 -8.00 -1.28
C GLU A 115 2.33 -6.59 -1.50
N TYR A 116 2.57 -6.23 -2.76
CA TYR A 116 2.96 -4.86 -3.14
C TYR A 116 2.53 -4.58 -4.57
N GLY A 117 1.78 -3.50 -4.79
CA GLY A 117 1.39 -3.07 -6.13
C GLY A 117 0.52 -4.10 -6.87
N ARG A 118 -0.36 -4.81 -6.16
CA ARG A 118 -1.20 -5.91 -6.68
C ARG A 118 -0.41 -7.11 -7.19
N ARG A 119 0.82 -7.29 -6.68
CA ARG A 119 1.67 -8.47 -6.92
C ARG A 119 1.91 -9.15 -5.58
N TYR A 120 1.83 -10.48 -5.60
CA TYR A 120 2.09 -11.30 -4.42
C TYR A 120 3.47 -11.96 -4.55
N TYR A 121 4.16 -12.06 -3.43
CA TYR A 121 5.42 -12.75 -3.28
C TYR A 121 5.26 -13.76 -2.12
N LEU A 122 5.46 -15.04 -2.41
CA LEU A 122 5.42 -16.12 -1.43
C LEU A 122 6.82 -16.69 -1.27
N ASP A 123 7.38 -16.61 -0.06
CA ASP A 123 8.76 -17.01 0.24
C ASP A 123 9.81 -16.36 -0.68
N GLY A 124 9.56 -15.10 -1.04
CA GLY A 124 10.40 -14.34 -1.96
C GLY A 124 10.12 -14.59 -3.45
N VAL A 125 9.37 -15.65 -3.80
CA VAL A 125 9.02 -15.94 -5.18
C VAL A 125 7.76 -15.19 -5.59
N GLN A 126 7.82 -14.48 -6.71
CA GLN A 126 6.64 -13.79 -7.23
C GLN A 126 5.59 -14.80 -7.70
N VAL A 127 4.37 -14.69 -7.16
CA VAL A 127 3.23 -15.50 -7.57
C VAL A 127 2.72 -15.02 -8.92
N SER A 128 2.42 -15.96 -9.81
CA SER A 128 1.92 -15.66 -11.15
C SER A 128 0.53 -15.00 -11.10
N GLY A 129 0.40 -13.84 -11.74
CA GLY A 129 -0.88 -13.18 -12.01
C GLY A 129 -1.51 -13.58 -13.34
N ALA A 130 -1.16 -14.75 -13.89
CA ALA A 130 -1.53 -15.16 -15.24
C ALA A 130 -3.05 -15.09 -15.49
N LEU A 131 -3.89 -15.52 -14.55
CA LEU A 131 -5.34 -15.50 -14.72
C LEU A 131 -5.90 -14.07 -14.86
N LYS A 132 -5.39 -13.14 -14.06
CA LYS A 132 -5.78 -11.71 -14.13
C LYS A 132 -5.31 -11.04 -15.43
N LYS A 133 -4.22 -11.53 -16.02
CA LYS A 133 -3.73 -11.07 -17.32
C LYS A 133 -4.52 -11.72 -18.46
N ALA A 134 -4.84 -13.01 -18.35
CA ALA A 134 -5.64 -13.77 -19.30
C ALA A 134 -7.05 -13.16 -19.44
N SER A 135 -7.64 -12.69 -18.34
CA SER A 135 -8.95 -12.01 -18.37
C SER A 135 -8.95 -10.67 -19.12
N ARG A 136 -7.78 -10.15 -19.53
CA ARG A 136 -7.62 -8.87 -20.23
C ARG A 136 -7.09 -9.03 -21.65
N LEU A 137 -6.95 -10.26 -22.16
CA LEU A 137 -6.38 -10.52 -23.49
C LEU A 137 -7.16 -9.83 -24.61
N THR A 138 -8.46 -9.60 -24.42
CA THR A 138 -9.35 -8.90 -25.36
C THR A 138 -9.89 -7.58 -24.81
N SER A 139 -9.31 -7.08 -23.70
CA SER A 139 -9.78 -5.85 -23.06
C SER A 139 -8.97 -4.66 -23.56
N GLU A 140 -9.65 -3.72 -24.21
CA GLU A 140 -9.04 -2.51 -24.75
C GLU A 140 -8.89 -1.45 -23.66
N ALA A 141 -7.72 -0.81 -23.62
CA ALA A 141 -7.35 0.06 -22.50
C ALA A 141 -7.99 1.45 -22.55
N ASN A 142 -8.58 1.87 -23.67
CA ASN A 142 -9.31 3.15 -23.85
C ASN A 142 -9.76 3.40 -25.31
N GLN A 143 -9.92 2.36 -26.15
CA GLN A 143 -10.38 2.55 -27.53
C GLN A 143 -11.90 2.32 -27.60
N THR A 144 -12.58 3.18 -28.36
CA THR A 144 -14.01 3.07 -28.66
C THR A 144 -14.26 2.21 -29.91
N ILE A 145 -13.21 1.81 -30.63
CA ILE A 145 -13.30 1.10 -31.91
C ILE A 145 -12.39 -0.11 -31.87
N HIS A 146 -12.99 -1.29 -32.03
CA HIS A 146 -12.27 -2.55 -32.16
C HIS A 146 -11.41 -2.55 -33.43
N THR A 147 -10.11 -2.78 -33.26
CA THR A 147 -9.18 -2.97 -34.38
C THR A 147 -8.38 -4.24 -34.17
N THR A 148 -8.19 -5.03 -35.23
CA THR A 148 -7.40 -6.26 -35.19
C THR A 148 -5.97 -6.01 -34.70
N ASN A 149 -5.38 -4.87 -35.05
CA ASN A 149 -4.06 -4.48 -34.56
C ASN A 149 -4.03 -4.28 -33.03
N ALA A 150 -5.08 -3.72 -32.44
CA ALA A 150 -5.18 -3.55 -30.98
C ALA A 150 -5.34 -4.90 -30.28
N GLU A 151 -6.15 -5.81 -30.83
CA GLU A 151 -6.35 -7.18 -30.31
C GLU A 151 -5.07 -8.02 -30.40
N HIS A 152 -4.35 -7.94 -31.51
CA HIS A 152 -3.05 -8.60 -31.65
C HIS A 152 -2.03 -8.01 -30.67
N SER A 153 -2.04 -6.69 -30.48
CA SER A 153 -1.14 -6.02 -29.54
C SER A 153 -1.43 -6.43 -28.10
N SER A 154 -2.69 -6.53 -27.68
CA SER A 154 -3.07 -6.96 -26.33
C SER A 154 -2.70 -8.42 -26.06
N LEU A 155 -2.83 -9.30 -27.06
CA LEU A 155 -2.38 -10.69 -26.99
C LEU A 155 -0.87 -10.80 -26.82
N VAL A 156 -0.09 -10.07 -27.62
CA VAL A 156 1.39 -10.16 -27.63
C VAL A 156 2.01 -9.50 -26.39
N TYR A 157 1.47 -8.37 -25.93
CA TYR A 157 2.02 -7.64 -24.79
C TYR A 157 1.67 -8.24 -23.43
N SER A 158 0.74 -9.20 -23.36
CA SER A 158 0.38 -9.88 -22.11
C SER A 158 1.46 -10.90 -21.74
N PRO A 159 2.40 -10.60 -20.82
CA PRO A 159 3.52 -11.48 -20.57
C PRO A 159 3.05 -12.57 -19.60
N VAL A 160 2.98 -13.81 -20.06
CA VAL A 160 2.95 -14.99 -19.20
C VAL A 160 4.39 -15.43 -19.00
N ALA A 161 5.06 -14.92 -17.96
CA ALA A 161 6.45 -15.29 -17.66
C ALA A 161 6.62 -15.60 -16.15
N PRO A 162 7.35 -16.68 -15.79
CA PRO A 162 7.71 -17.00 -14.41
C PRO A 162 9.05 -16.34 -14.06
N GLN A 163 9.16 -15.71 -12.88
CA GLN A 163 10.43 -15.15 -12.39
C GLN A 163 10.63 -15.45 -10.89
N LEU A 164 11.69 -16.23 -10.63
CA LEU A 164 12.23 -16.60 -9.32
C LEU A 164 13.36 -15.64 -8.93
N ARG A 165 13.39 -15.22 -7.66
CA ARG A 165 14.60 -14.95 -6.87
C ARG A 165 14.26 -15.09 -5.39
N GLU A 166 15.07 -15.84 -4.65
CA GLU A 166 14.89 -16.08 -3.21
C GLU A 166 15.00 -14.79 -2.39
N MET A 167 14.09 -14.61 -1.43
CA MET A 167 14.26 -13.69 -0.31
C MET A 167 13.97 -14.43 0.99
N THR A 168 14.97 -14.53 1.84
CA THR A 168 14.96 -15.32 3.08
C THR A 168 14.26 -14.56 4.23
N LYS A 169 13.33 -15.25 4.92
CA LYS A 169 12.85 -15.02 6.30
C LYS A 169 12.75 -13.55 6.78
N HIS A 170 11.74 -12.82 6.32
CA HIS A 170 11.34 -11.52 6.88
C HIS A 170 9.91 -11.58 7.43
N HIS A 171 9.52 -10.64 8.31
CA HIS A 171 8.11 -10.43 8.64
C HIS A 171 7.64 -9.17 7.91
N PHE A 172 6.50 -9.29 7.26
CA PHE A 172 5.88 -8.27 6.43
C PHE A 172 4.63 -7.77 7.13
N LEU A 173 4.49 -6.45 7.13
CA LEU A 173 3.35 -5.73 7.65
C LEU A 173 2.89 -4.79 6.54
N LEU A 174 1.67 -4.99 6.06
CA LEU A 174 1.01 -4.07 5.14
C LEU A 174 0.17 -3.11 5.97
N ILE A 175 0.39 -1.81 5.82
CA ILE A 175 -0.40 -0.75 6.43
C ILE A 175 -1.12 0.02 5.34
#